data_AF-A0A7L3Z4M1-F1
#
_entry.id   AF-A0A7L3Z4M1-F1
#
_cell.length_a   1.000
_cell.length_b   1.000
_cell.length_c   1.000
_cell.angle_alpha   90.00
_cell.angle_beta   90.00
_cell.angle_gamma   90.00
#
_symmetry.space_group_name_H-M   'P 1'
#
loop_
_entity.id
_entity.type
_entity.pdbx_description
1 polymer ?
#
loop_
_entity_poly.entity_id
_entity_poly.type
_entity_poly.pdbx_seq_one_letter_code
_entity_poly.pdbx_strand_id
1 'polypeptide(L)'
;IIGCQVRREPLESTERYTRWINNLTEEQLLTQVFTSHGPTVIMPTWFCSREWFFHVGKFDEGGKGVPEDLLFFYKHIQKGGEVFRVNHCLLLYRYHPQAATHSVLEGTIWSHRVRFLEDRVLSSWTSFTIWNAGKQGKKLYRSLSPANRKKVTAFCDVDEKKVTKGFYTFEESEERPKPKIPVCHFRDATPPFIICVKLDLTGGAFETNLNTLNLKEGLDYYHFN
;
A
#
# COMPACT_ATOMS: atom_id res chain seq x y z
N ILE A 1 -3.28 6.01 17.38
CA ILE A 1 -3.93 7.23 16.85
C ILE A 1 -5.40 6.93 16.65
N ILE A 2 -6.28 7.88 16.96
CA ILE A 2 -7.72 7.75 16.74
C ILE A 2 -8.12 8.78 15.70
N GLY A 3 -8.75 8.35 14.60
CA GLY A 3 -9.36 9.22 13.59
C GLY A 3 -10.88 9.11 13.54
N CYS A 4 -11.49 9.66 12.50
CA CYS A 4 -12.92 9.55 12.23
C CYS A 4 -13.21 9.40 10.73
N GLN A 5 -14.45 9.08 10.39
CA GLN A 5 -14.91 9.19 9.00
C GLN A 5 -15.00 10.66 8.60
N VAL A 6 -14.85 10.91 7.30
CA VAL A 6 -14.81 12.27 6.76
C VAL A 6 -15.74 12.42 5.56
N ARG A 7 -16.19 13.64 5.33
CA ARG A 7 -16.83 14.05 4.07
C ARG A 7 -15.97 15.10 3.38
N ARG A 8 -15.93 15.09 2.05
CA ARG A 8 -15.17 16.07 1.26
C ARG A 8 -16.07 17.21 0.79
N GLU A 9 -15.48 18.37 0.56
CA GLU A 9 -16.10 19.49 -0.14
C GLU A 9 -15.13 20.03 -1.20
N PRO A 10 -15.49 20.01 -2.50
CA PRO A 10 -16.69 19.40 -3.10
C PRO A 10 -16.81 17.88 -2.85
N LEU A 11 -18.03 17.34 -2.91
CA LEU A 11 -18.35 15.93 -2.56
C LEU A 11 -17.57 14.92 -3.42
N GLU A 12 -17.38 15.26 -4.69
CA GLU A 12 -16.69 14.48 -5.71
C GLU A 12 -15.15 14.50 -5.58
N SER A 13 -14.61 15.32 -4.67
CA SER A 13 -13.17 15.43 -4.49
C SER A 13 -12.57 14.11 -4.00
N THR A 14 -11.77 13.46 -4.83
CA THR A 14 -11.10 12.19 -4.50
C THR A 14 -12.08 11.11 -4.00
N GLU A 15 -13.22 10.96 -4.67
CA GLU A 15 -14.33 10.10 -4.23
C GLU A 15 -13.89 8.68 -3.83
N ARG A 16 -13.10 8.00 -4.67
CA ARG A 16 -12.60 6.65 -4.37
C ARG A 16 -11.78 6.60 -3.08
N TYR A 17 -10.94 7.62 -2.85
CA TYR A 17 -10.13 7.70 -1.64
C TYR A 17 -11.01 7.87 -0.40
N THR A 18 -11.99 8.78 -0.47
CA THR A 18 -12.94 9.02 0.61
C THR A 18 -13.77 7.78 0.92
N ARG A 19 -14.22 7.05 -0.10
CA ARG A 19 -14.91 5.77 0.06
C ARG A 19 -14.01 4.74 0.74
N TRP A 20 -12.77 4.61 0.29
CA TRP A 20 -11.80 3.68 0.87
C TRP A 20 -11.58 3.96 2.37
N ILE A 21 -11.12 5.16 2.75
CA ILE A 21 -10.82 5.47 4.17
C ILE A 21 -12.03 5.39 5.10
N ASN A 22 -13.24 5.59 4.59
CA ASN A 22 -14.46 5.51 5.41
C ASN A 22 -14.97 4.09 5.59
N ASN A 23 -14.60 3.14 4.71
CA ASN A 23 -15.13 1.77 4.70
C ASN A 23 -14.14 0.70 5.14
N LEU A 24 -12.86 1.04 5.39
CA LEU A 24 -11.93 0.10 6.02
C LEU A 24 -12.51 -0.49 7.31
N THR A 25 -12.39 -1.80 7.50
CA THR A 25 -12.62 -2.41 8.82
C THR A 25 -11.53 -2.00 9.81
N GLU A 26 -11.72 -2.29 11.10
CA GLU A 26 -10.70 -2.01 12.12
C GLU A 26 -9.37 -2.72 11.85
N GLU A 27 -9.41 -4.00 11.47
CA GLU A 27 -8.21 -4.75 11.06
C GLU A 27 -7.54 -4.13 9.82
N GLN A 28 -8.35 -3.68 8.86
CA GLN A 28 -7.86 -3.06 7.63
C GLN A 28 -7.17 -1.71 7.83
N LEU A 29 -7.40 -1.03 8.97
CA LEU A 29 -6.65 0.17 9.33
C LEU A 29 -5.16 -0.12 9.48
N LEU A 30 -4.77 -1.37 9.80
CA LEU A 30 -3.37 -1.78 9.93
C LEU A 30 -2.86 -2.57 8.71
N THR A 31 -3.71 -3.35 8.03
CA THR A 31 -3.26 -4.16 6.88
C THR A 31 -3.19 -3.35 5.58
N GLN A 32 -3.98 -2.27 5.43
CA GLN A 32 -4.00 -1.47 4.19
C GLN A 32 -3.18 -0.18 4.25
N VAL A 33 -2.28 -0.07 5.22
CA VAL A 33 -1.35 1.08 5.38
C VAL A 33 -0.38 1.22 4.20
N PHE A 34 -0.24 0.19 3.38
CA PHE A 34 0.69 0.16 2.25
C PHE A 34 0.08 0.65 0.94
N THR A 35 -1.18 1.09 0.90
CA THR A 35 -1.78 1.65 -0.32
C THR A 35 -1.25 3.07 -0.60
N SER A 36 -1.42 3.55 -1.85
CA SER A 36 -0.95 4.85 -2.34
C SER A 36 -1.64 6.05 -1.71
N HIS A 37 -2.69 5.79 -0.92
CA HIS A 37 -3.56 6.82 -0.35
C HIS A 37 -3.41 6.92 1.18
N GLY A 38 -2.53 6.11 1.79
CA GLY A 38 -2.29 6.15 3.23
C GLY A 38 -1.88 7.55 3.71
N PRO A 39 -2.11 7.91 4.99
CA PRO A 39 -2.55 7.06 6.11
C PRO A 39 -4.00 6.51 6.03
N THR A 40 -4.28 5.40 6.73
CA THR A 40 -5.61 4.72 6.76
C THR A 40 -6.64 5.46 7.61
N VAL A 41 -6.20 6.38 8.46
CA VAL A 41 -7.00 7.44 9.08
C VAL A 41 -6.41 8.78 8.70
N ILE A 42 -7.23 9.75 8.28
CA ILE A 42 -6.74 10.97 7.64
C ILE A 42 -6.43 12.09 8.67
N MET A 43 -5.30 12.78 8.54
CA MET A 43 -5.07 14.05 9.25
C MET A 43 -6.00 15.14 8.67
N PRO A 44 -6.64 16.05 9.42
CA PRO A 44 -6.44 16.40 10.81
C PRO A 44 -7.33 15.65 11.83
N THR A 45 -7.84 14.45 11.52
CA THR A 45 -8.74 13.74 12.45
C THR A 45 -8.03 13.15 13.67
N TRP A 46 -6.69 13.22 13.72
CA TRP A 46 -5.90 12.43 14.66
C TRP A 46 -5.94 12.95 16.09
N PHE A 47 -6.34 12.07 17.00
CA PHE A 47 -6.18 12.22 18.43
C PHE A 47 -5.21 11.14 18.95
N CYS A 48 -4.28 11.55 19.81
CA CYS A 48 -3.43 10.65 20.59
C CYS A 48 -2.99 11.34 21.89
N SER A 49 -2.53 10.57 22.87
CA SER A 49 -2.01 11.15 24.10
C SER A 49 -0.73 11.96 23.81
N ARG A 50 -0.52 13.02 24.57
CA ARG A 50 0.68 13.85 24.45
C ARG A 50 1.97 13.05 24.69
N GLU A 51 1.94 12.16 25.67
CA GLU A 51 3.02 11.24 25.98
C GLU A 51 3.36 10.37 24.76
N TRP A 52 2.35 9.81 24.10
CA TRP A 52 2.55 9.01 22.90
C TRP A 52 3.12 9.84 21.75
N PHE A 53 2.64 11.06 21.52
CA PHE A 53 3.22 11.97 20.53
C PHE A 53 4.71 12.21 20.77
N PHE A 54 5.11 12.45 22.03
CA PHE A 54 6.53 12.60 22.38
C PHE A 54 7.32 11.30 22.21
N HIS A 55 6.71 10.14 22.49
CA HIS A 55 7.33 8.84 22.27
C HIS A 55 7.57 8.56 20.77
N VAL A 56 6.61 8.89 19.90
CA VAL A 56 6.76 8.75 18.44
C VAL A 56 7.81 9.70 17.89
N GLY A 57 7.82 10.93 18.41
CA GLY A 57 8.69 12.03 17.97
C GLY A 57 7.90 13.05 17.14
N LYS A 58 8.48 14.23 16.93
CA LYS A 58 7.85 15.32 16.17
C LYS A 58 7.68 14.97 14.69
N PHE A 59 6.81 15.72 14.01
CA PHE A 59 6.72 15.71 12.55
C PHE A 59 8.07 16.08 11.92
N ASP A 60 8.26 15.60 10.68
CA ASP A 60 9.45 15.94 9.90
C ASP A 60 9.31 17.38 9.37
N GLU A 61 10.23 18.26 9.77
CA GLU A 61 10.24 19.68 9.41
C GLU A 61 11.12 19.98 8.18
N GLY A 62 11.46 18.96 7.36
CA GLY A 62 12.28 19.11 6.15
C GLY A 62 11.68 20.00 5.06
N GLY A 63 10.43 20.44 5.22
CA GLY A 63 9.80 21.47 4.40
C GLY A 63 9.03 20.94 3.19
N LYS A 64 8.93 21.77 2.15
CA LYS A 64 8.08 21.53 0.97
C LYS A 64 8.42 20.19 0.29
N GLY A 65 7.41 19.34 0.11
CA GLY A 65 7.53 18.02 -0.54
C GLY A 65 7.78 16.85 0.40
N VAL A 66 7.97 17.11 1.70
CA VAL A 66 7.99 16.07 2.74
C VAL A 66 6.55 15.62 3.03
N PRO A 67 6.24 14.31 3.03
CA PRO A 67 4.93 13.79 3.45
C PRO A 67 4.92 13.54 4.97
N GLU A 68 5.01 14.59 5.76
CA GLU A 68 5.19 14.59 7.21
C GLU A 68 4.15 13.74 7.94
N ASP A 69 2.88 13.81 7.53
CA ASP A 69 1.80 13.01 8.10
C ASP A 69 2.07 11.51 7.91
N LEU A 70 2.41 11.09 6.68
CA LEU A 70 2.70 9.69 6.38
C LEU A 70 3.91 9.19 7.18
N LEU A 71 4.97 10.01 7.30
CA LEU A 71 6.17 9.66 8.05
C LEU A 71 5.89 9.50 9.53
N PHE A 72 5.10 10.41 10.11
CA PHE A 72 4.67 10.29 11.50
C PHE A 72 3.82 9.03 11.70
N PHE A 73 2.89 8.75 10.79
CA PHE A 73 2.04 7.57 10.84
C PHE A 73 2.84 6.25 10.78
N TYR A 74 3.85 6.18 9.91
CA TYR A 74 4.74 5.02 9.85
C TYR A 74 5.57 4.84 11.12
N LYS A 75 6.14 5.92 11.68
CA LYS A 75 6.85 5.87 12.97
C LYS A 75 5.94 5.42 14.10
N HIS A 76 4.70 5.91 14.11
CA HIS A 76 3.67 5.51 15.06
C HIS A 76 3.44 3.98 15.04
N ILE A 77 3.25 3.39 13.86
CA ILE A 77 3.05 1.95 13.71
C ILE A 77 4.33 1.16 14.05
N GLN A 78 5.50 1.65 13.63
CA GLN A 78 6.79 1.01 13.94
C GLN A 78 7.04 0.90 15.43
N LYS A 79 6.57 1.86 16.22
CA LYS A 79 6.67 1.86 17.68
C LYS A 79 5.57 1.03 18.37
N GLY A 80 4.77 0.28 17.63
CA GLY A 80 3.71 -0.58 18.16
C GLY A 80 2.41 0.17 18.48
N GLY A 81 2.22 1.36 17.91
CA GLY A 81 0.99 2.10 18.11
C GLY A 81 -0.18 1.55 17.29
N GLU A 82 -1.36 1.55 17.91
CA GLU A 82 -2.60 1.08 17.30
C GLU A 82 -3.36 2.21 16.59
N VAL A 83 -4.20 1.83 15.62
CA VAL A 83 -4.99 2.76 14.83
C VAL A 83 -6.48 2.45 15.00
N PHE A 84 -7.24 3.44 15.44
CA PHE A 84 -8.69 3.34 15.62
C PHE A 84 -9.40 4.40 14.78
N ARG A 85 -10.64 4.10 14.38
CA ARG A 85 -11.50 5.06 13.70
C ARG A 85 -12.88 5.09 14.35
N VAL A 86 -13.32 6.28 14.75
CA VAL A 86 -14.72 6.52 15.09
C VAL A 86 -15.54 6.49 13.81
N ASN A 87 -16.47 5.53 13.68
CA ASN A 87 -17.34 5.37 12.51
C ASN A 87 -18.49 6.38 12.48
N HIS A 88 -18.14 7.65 12.66
CA HIS A 88 -19.02 8.80 12.50
C HIS A 88 -18.31 9.85 11.65
N CYS A 89 -19.07 10.50 10.76
CA CYS A 89 -18.56 11.59 9.95
C CYS A 89 -18.38 12.85 10.81
N LEU A 90 -17.19 13.06 11.37
CA LEU A 90 -16.89 14.15 12.31
C LEU A 90 -16.01 15.25 11.71
N LEU A 91 -15.53 15.09 10.47
CA LEU A 91 -14.73 16.09 9.77
C LEU A 91 -15.28 16.38 8.37
N LEU A 92 -15.43 17.67 8.04
CA LEU A 92 -15.55 18.17 6.68
C LEU A 92 -14.15 18.55 6.16
N TYR A 93 -13.64 17.78 5.20
CA TYR A 93 -12.36 18.03 4.58
C TYR A 93 -12.56 18.81 3.27
N ARG A 94 -12.27 20.11 3.30
CA ARG A 94 -12.35 20.97 2.12
C ARG A 94 -11.13 20.80 1.22
N TYR A 95 -11.37 20.54 -0.06
CA TYR A 95 -10.35 20.57 -1.10
C TYR A 95 -9.86 22.00 -1.32
N HIS A 96 -8.56 22.16 -1.49
CA HIS A 96 -7.95 23.44 -1.80
C HIS A 96 -6.97 23.27 -2.98
N PRO A 97 -7.07 24.06 -4.06
CA PRO A 97 -6.18 23.94 -5.22
C PRO A 97 -4.70 24.18 -4.91
N GLN A 98 -4.39 24.86 -3.80
CA GLN A 98 -3.02 25.12 -3.34
C GLN A 98 -2.62 24.19 -2.18
N ALA A 99 -3.25 23.03 -2.04
CA ALA A 99 -2.91 22.07 -0.99
C ALA A 99 -1.42 21.67 -1.06
N ALA A 100 -0.76 21.60 0.10
CA ALA A 100 0.66 21.23 0.20
C ALA A 100 0.97 19.86 -0.43
N THR A 101 -0.01 18.96 -0.48
CA THR A 101 0.07 17.65 -1.14
C THR A 101 0.56 17.73 -2.58
N HIS A 102 0.26 18.81 -3.31
CA HIS A 102 0.73 18.99 -4.69
C HIS A 102 2.26 19.14 -4.80
N SER A 103 2.94 19.46 -3.70
CA SER A 103 4.40 19.52 -3.65
C SER A 103 5.07 18.17 -3.41
N VAL A 104 4.31 17.16 -2.97
CA VAL A 104 4.83 15.82 -2.67
C VAL A 104 4.85 14.98 -3.96
N LEU A 105 6.03 14.47 -4.33
CA LEU A 105 6.18 13.66 -5.53
C LEU A 105 5.68 12.23 -5.31
N GLU A 106 5.06 11.64 -6.34
CA GLU A 106 4.65 10.22 -6.33
C GLU A 106 5.83 9.29 -5.99
N GLY A 107 7.03 9.59 -6.52
CA GLY A 107 8.24 8.83 -6.24
C GLY A 107 8.67 8.86 -4.78
N THR A 108 8.41 9.98 -4.07
CA THR A 108 8.68 10.11 -2.64
C THR A 108 7.77 9.19 -1.84
N ILE A 109 6.46 9.26 -2.08
CA ILE A 109 5.46 8.38 -1.44
C ILE A 109 5.78 6.90 -1.75
N TRP A 110 6.09 6.60 -3.01
CA TRP A 110 6.46 5.25 -3.45
C TRP A 110 7.65 4.70 -2.66
N SER A 111 8.73 5.48 -2.54
CA SER A 111 9.95 5.06 -1.86
C SER A 111 9.70 4.76 -0.38
N HIS A 112 8.93 5.63 0.30
CA HIS A 112 8.55 5.40 1.69
C HIS A 112 7.65 4.17 1.85
N ARG A 113 6.68 3.97 0.97
CA ARG A 113 5.80 2.78 0.98
C ARG A 113 6.58 1.50 0.76
N VAL A 114 7.48 1.44 -0.21
CA VAL A 114 8.30 0.25 -0.48
C VAL A 114 9.15 -0.08 0.75
N ARG A 115 9.86 0.91 1.31
CA ARG A 115 10.66 0.70 2.52
C ARG A 115 9.81 0.20 3.69
N PHE A 116 8.66 0.82 3.92
CA PHE A 116 7.77 0.43 5.01
C PHE A 116 7.22 -1.00 4.82
N LEU A 117 6.89 -1.38 3.58
CA LEU A 117 6.50 -2.75 3.24
C LEU A 117 7.63 -3.75 3.51
N GLU A 118 8.86 -3.42 3.10
CA GLU A 118 10.03 -4.25 3.36
C GLU A 118 10.26 -4.47 4.85
N ASP A 119 10.21 -3.39 5.64
CA ASP A 119 10.46 -3.44 7.08
C ASP A 119 9.36 -4.20 7.84
N ARG A 120 8.08 -4.00 7.47
CA ARG A 120 6.93 -4.50 8.24
C ARG A 120 6.43 -5.87 7.83
N VAL A 121 6.51 -6.19 6.54
CA VAL A 121 5.92 -7.41 5.98
C VAL A 121 7.02 -8.33 5.48
N LEU A 122 7.81 -7.86 4.52
CA LEU A 122 8.75 -8.72 3.80
C LEU A 122 9.93 -9.17 4.67
N SER A 123 10.25 -8.45 5.74
CA SER A 123 11.25 -8.84 6.75
C SER A 123 10.96 -10.21 7.38
N SER A 124 9.67 -10.53 7.56
CA SER A 124 9.21 -11.79 8.16
C SER A 124 8.99 -12.92 7.14
N TRP A 125 8.84 -12.58 5.86
CA TRP A 125 8.57 -13.56 4.81
C TRP A 125 9.87 -14.09 4.19
N THR A 126 9.88 -15.38 3.87
CA THR A 126 10.98 -16.05 3.16
C THR A 126 10.78 -16.04 1.64
N SER A 127 9.53 -16.02 1.19
CA SER A 127 9.14 -15.96 -0.21
C SER A 127 7.75 -15.34 -0.38
N PHE A 128 7.44 -14.80 -1.56
CA PHE A 128 6.11 -14.28 -1.88
C PHE A 128 5.88 -14.13 -3.40
N THR A 129 4.61 -14.02 -3.78
CA THR A 129 4.18 -13.75 -5.16
C THR A 129 3.74 -12.30 -5.32
N ILE A 130 4.08 -11.66 -6.45
CA ILE A 130 3.53 -10.34 -6.81
C ILE A 130 2.33 -10.53 -7.73
N TRP A 131 1.14 -10.16 -7.28
CA TRP A 131 -0.05 -10.17 -8.12
C TRP A 131 -0.13 -8.85 -8.91
N ASN A 132 0.26 -8.92 -10.18
CA ASN A 132 0.23 -7.93 -11.27
C ASN A 132 1.53 -8.09 -12.09
N ALA A 133 1.48 -8.83 -13.20
CA ALA A 133 2.60 -8.97 -14.13
C ALA A 133 2.74 -7.77 -15.10
N GLY A 134 2.14 -6.63 -14.76
CA GLY A 134 2.12 -5.38 -15.52
C GLY A 134 3.01 -4.28 -14.92
N LYS A 135 2.67 -3.02 -15.19
CA LYS A 135 3.49 -1.85 -14.86
C LYS A 135 3.78 -1.72 -13.36
N GLN A 136 2.75 -1.87 -12.52
CA GLN A 136 2.87 -1.61 -11.08
C GLN A 136 3.62 -2.73 -10.35
N GLY A 137 3.30 -4.00 -10.60
CA GLY A 137 4.04 -5.12 -9.98
C GLY A 137 5.51 -5.15 -10.43
N LYS A 138 5.79 -4.90 -11.71
CA LYS A 138 7.18 -4.77 -12.19
C LYS A 138 7.89 -3.55 -11.60
N LYS A 139 7.19 -2.43 -11.37
CA LYS A 139 7.77 -1.28 -10.65
C LYS A 139 8.15 -1.69 -9.22
N LEU A 140 7.27 -2.39 -8.50
CA LEU A 140 7.56 -2.88 -7.15
C LEU A 140 8.80 -3.77 -7.13
N TYR A 141 8.83 -4.82 -7.95
CA TYR A 141 9.97 -5.75 -8.03
C TYR A 141 11.32 -5.03 -8.22
N ARG A 142 11.35 -4.03 -9.09
CA ARG A 142 12.55 -3.22 -9.37
C ARG A 142 12.92 -2.31 -8.20
N SER A 143 11.94 -1.83 -7.44
CA SER A 143 12.16 -0.97 -6.27
C SER A 143 12.54 -1.74 -5.00
N LEU A 144 12.32 -3.05 -4.93
CA LEU A 144 12.74 -3.87 -3.80
C LEU A 144 14.26 -3.87 -3.64
N SER A 145 14.71 -3.98 -2.40
CA SER A 145 16.11 -4.29 -2.07
C SER A 145 16.53 -5.63 -2.71
N PRO A 146 17.84 -5.83 -2.97
CA PRO A 146 18.32 -7.10 -3.51
C PRO A 146 17.92 -8.32 -2.68
N ALA A 147 17.87 -8.18 -1.35
CA ALA A 147 17.49 -9.25 -0.44
C ALA A 147 16.01 -9.64 -0.60
N ASN A 148 15.09 -8.66 -0.62
CA ASN A 148 13.67 -8.96 -0.77
C ASN A 148 13.28 -9.31 -2.21
N ARG A 149 14.01 -8.81 -3.20
CA ARG A 149 13.81 -9.19 -4.61
C ARG A 149 14.02 -10.70 -4.83
N LYS A 150 15.00 -11.30 -4.16
CA LYS A 150 15.27 -12.76 -4.20
C LYS A 150 14.15 -13.60 -3.60
N LYS A 151 13.28 -13.00 -2.78
CA LYS A 151 12.12 -13.68 -2.19
C LYS A 151 10.93 -13.77 -3.17
N VAL A 152 10.95 -13.04 -4.27
CA VAL A 152 9.88 -13.07 -5.26
C VAL A 152 9.97 -14.36 -6.07
N THR A 153 8.99 -15.25 -5.89
CA THR A 153 8.96 -16.56 -6.55
C THR A 153 8.26 -16.53 -7.90
N ALA A 154 7.25 -15.67 -8.04
CA ALA A 154 6.50 -15.48 -9.27
C ALA A 154 5.84 -14.11 -9.34
N PHE A 155 5.46 -13.73 -10.56
CA PHE A 155 4.31 -12.86 -10.77
C PHE A 155 3.09 -13.71 -11.09
N CYS A 156 1.91 -13.22 -10.74
CA CYS A 156 0.66 -13.76 -11.26
C CYS A 156 -0.23 -12.70 -11.88
N ASP A 157 -1.08 -13.11 -12.81
CA ASP A 157 -2.02 -12.24 -13.53
C ASP A 157 -3.23 -13.06 -14.05
N VAL A 158 -4.28 -12.35 -14.48
CA VAL A 158 -5.45 -12.95 -15.18
C VAL A 158 -5.32 -12.82 -16.69
N ASP A 159 -4.45 -11.91 -17.16
CA ASP A 159 -4.23 -11.65 -18.58
C ASP A 159 -3.47 -12.83 -19.22
N GLU A 160 -4.18 -13.62 -20.02
CA GLU A 160 -3.65 -14.79 -20.73
C GLU A 160 -2.39 -14.48 -21.55
N LYS A 161 -2.26 -13.27 -22.13
CA LYS A 161 -1.07 -12.90 -22.91
C LYS A 161 0.16 -12.79 -22.01
N LYS A 162 -0.01 -12.30 -20.78
CA LYS A 162 1.08 -12.22 -19.80
C LYS A 162 1.43 -13.60 -19.27
N VAL A 163 0.43 -14.44 -19.00
CA VAL A 163 0.64 -15.83 -18.54
C VAL A 163 1.34 -16.65 -19.62
N THR A 164 0.88 -16.56 -20.88
CA THR A 164 1.47 -17.30 -22.02
C THR A 164 2.92 -16.89 -22.28
N LYS A 165 3.29 -15.63 -22.01
CA LYS A 165 4.70 -15.20 -22.07
C LYS A 165 5.59 -15.96 -21.08
N GLY A 166 5.03 -16.48 -19.98
CA GLY A 166 5.67 -17.42 -19.05
C GLY A 166 6.68 -16.82 -18.07
N PHE A 167 7.33 -15.70 -18.41
CA PHE A 167 8.28 -15.04 -17.50
C PHE A 167 8.43 -13.53 -17.74
N TYR A 168 8.89 -12.85 -16.69
CA TYR A 168 9.43 -11.50 -16.72
C TYR A 168 10.95 -11.54 -16.62
N THR A 169 11.65 -10.84 -17.51
CA THR A 169 13.10 -10.62 -17.39
C THR A 169 13.36 -9.24 -16.78
N PHE A 170 14.19 -9.18 -15.74
CA PHE A 170 14.62 -7.89 -15.20
C PHE A 170 15.82 -7.36 -16.01
N GLU A 171 15.51 -6.61 -17.07
CA GLU A 171 16.50 -6.18 -18.05
C GLU A 171 17.58 -5.24 -17.51
N GLU A 172 17.25 -4.42 -16.52
CA GLU A 172 18.14 -3.44 -15.89
C GLU A 172 19.05 -4.08 -14.81
N SER A 173 18.92 -5.39 -14.56
CA SER A 173 19.78 -6.10 -13.60
C SER A 173 21.23 -6.18 -14.08
N GLU A 174 22.16 -6.00 -13.15
CA GLU A 174 23.59 -6.25 -13.37
C GLU A 174 23.93 -7.76 -13.32
N GLU A 175 23.07 -8.58 -12.70
CA GLU A 175 23.26 -10.03 -12.59
C GLU A 175 23.33 -10.73 -13.96
N ARG A 176 24.17 -11.77 -14.05
CA ARG A 176 24.36 -12.58 -15.26
C ARG A 176 24.29 -14.08 -14.89
N PRO A 177 23.30 -14.85 -15.41
CA PRO A 177 22.24 -14.44 -16.33
C PRO A 177 21.26 -13.43 -15.68
N LYS A 178 20.57 -12.64 -16.51
CA LYS A 178 19.57 -11.68 -16.00
C LYS A 178 18.46 -12.44 -15.27
N PRO A 179 17.95 -11.93 -14.12
CA PRO A 179 16.88 -12.58 -13.38
C PRO A 179 15.65 -12.78 -14.26
N LYS A 180 15.13 -14.00 -14.26
CA LYS A 180 13.87 -14.39 -14.90
C LYS A 180 12.91 -14.88 -13.84
N ILE A 181 11.76 -14.22 -13.75
CA ILE A 181 10.74 -14.48 -12.74
C ILE A 181 9.55 -15.10 -13.47
N PRO A 182 9.08 -16.30 -13.08
CA PRO A 182 7.91 -16.92 -13.67
C PRO A 182 6.68 -16.01 -13.65
N VAL A 183 5.84 -16.12 -14.67
CA VAL A 183 4.50 -15.53 -14.71
C VAL A 183 3.49 -16.66 -14.85
N CYS A 184 2.63 -16.83 -13.86
CA CYS A 184 1.56 -17.84 -13.88
C CYS A 184 0.18 -17.20 -13.80
N HIS A 185 -0.86 -17.99 -14.04
CA HIS A 185 -2.23 -17.57 -13.77
C HIS A 185 -2.44 -17.47 -12.24
N PHE A 186 -3.27 -16.54 -11.78
CA PHE A 186 -3.45 -16.30 -10.35
C PHE A 186 -3.91 -17.53 -9.55
N ARG A 187 -4.63 -18.46 -10.19
CA ARG A 187 -5.07 -19.73 -9.57
C ARG A 187 -3.95 -20.71 -9.30
N ASP A 188 -2.85 -20.61 -10.04
CA ASP A 188 -1.68 -21.48 -9.92
C ASP A 188 -0.59 -20.85 -9.04
N ALA A 189 -0.86 -19.65 -8.51
CA ALA A 189 0.11 -18.89 -7.75
C ALA A 189 0.05 -19.25 -6.26
N THR A 190 1.21 -19.17 -5.59
CA THR A 190 1.33 -19.55 -4.18
C THR A 190 1.37 -18.31 -3.28
N PRO A 191 0.56 -18.25 -2.20
CA PRO A 191 0.69 -17.22 -1.17
C PRO A 191 2.03 -17.32 -0.43
N PRO A 192 2.47 -16.24 0.25
CA PRO A 192 1.72 -15.00 0.43
C PRO A 192 1.86 -14.03 -0.77
N PHE A 193 0.92 -13.09 -0.89
CA PHE A 193 0.83 -12.17 -2.02
C PHE A 193 1.08 -10.71 -1.63
N ILE A 194 1.85 -10.01 -2.48
CA ILE A 194 1.77 -8.55 -2.56
C ILE A 194 0.93 -8.18 -3.78
N ILE A 195 -0.23 -7.58 -3.52
CA ILE A 195 -1.24 -7.30 -4.54
C ILE A 195 -1.06 -5.87 -5.06
N CYS A 196 -0.58 -5.75 -6.30
CA CYS A 196 -0.43 -4.47 -6.99
C CYS A 196 -1.56 -4.18 -7.99
N VAL A 197 -2.73 -4.78 -7.78
CA VAL A 197 -3.96 -4.52 -8.55
C VAL A 197 -4.78 -3.46 -7.81
N LYS A 198 -5.28 -2.46 -8.54
CA LYS A 198 -6.11 -1.40 -7.95
C LYS A 198 -7.49 -1.95 -7.60
N LEU A 199 -7.93 -1.68 -6.38
CA LEU A 199 -9.28 -1.97 -5.91
C LEU A 199 -10.30 -1.12 -6.67
N ASP A 200 -11.52 -1.64 -6.81
CA ASP A 200 -12.70 -0.95 -7.37
C ASP A 200 -12.57 -0.48 -8.83
N LEU A 201 -11.55 -0.94 -9.58
CA LEU A 201 -11.37 -0.57 -11.00
C LEU A 201 -11.83 -1.63 -12.01
N THR A 202 -12.17 -2.82 -11.52
CA THR A 202 -12.51 -3.97 -12.39
C THR A 202 -13.98 -4.38 -12.30
N GLY A 203 -14.83 -3.51 -11.72
CA GLY A 203 -16.25 -3.83 -11.50
C GLY A 203 -16.46 -5.05 -10.59
N GLY A 204 -15.55 -5.30 -9.65
CA GLY A 204 -15.62 -6.45 -8.73
C GLY A 204 -14.94 -7.73 -9.23
N ALA A 205 -14.41 -7.77 -10.46
CA ALA A 205 -13.81 -8.98 -11.02
C ALA A 205 -12.54 -9.40 -10.27
N PHE A 206 -11.67 -8.44 -9.92
CA PHE A 206 -10.48 -8.71 -9.12
C PHE A 206 -10.83 -9.21 -7.72
N GLU A 207 -11.78 -8.54 -7.07
CA GLU A 207 -12.26 -8.88 -5.73
C GLU A 207 -12.88 -10.28 -5.70
N THR A 208 -13.66 -10.63 -6.73
CA THR A 208 -14.21 -11.99 -6.91
C THR A 208 -13.09 -13.02 -7.04
N ASN A 209 -12.08 -12.75 -7.87
CA ASN A 209 -10.94 -13.66 -8.04
C ASN A 209 -10.17 -13.85 -6.73
N LEU A 210 -9.90 -12.78 -5.99
CA LEU A 210 -9.23 -12.84 -4.68
C LEU A 210 -10.06 -13.68 -3.68
N ASN A 211 -11.38 -13.49 -3.64
CA ASN A 211 -12.28 -14.26 -2.79
C ASN A 211 -12.25 -15.77 -3.11
N THR A 212 -12.08 -16.16 -4.38
CA THR A 212 -12.01 -17.59 -4.73
C THR A 212 -10.78 -18.32 -4.17
N LEU A 213 -9.72 -17.58 -3.80
CA LEU A 213 -8.52 -18.16 -3.20
C LEU A 213 -8.66 -18.41 -1.69
N ASN A 214 -9.71 -17.90 -1.03
CA ASN A 214 -9.96 -18.05 0.42
C ASN A 214 -8.77 -17.65 1.30
N LEU A 215 -8.09 -16.56 0.94
CA LEU A 215 -6.91 -16.05 1.64
C LEU A 215 -7.31 -15.03 2.71
N LYS A 216 -6.51 -14.91 3.78
CA LYS A 216 -6.69 -13.92 4.84
C LYS A 216 -5.81 -12.69 4.63
N GLU A 217 -6.42 -11.51 4.54
CA GLU A 217 -5.69 -10.23 4.52
C GLU A 217 -4.82 -10.08 5.77
N GLY A 218 -3.62 -9.52 5.64
CA GLY A 218 -2.69 -9.34 6.76
C GLY A 218 -1.86 -10.58 7.12
N LEU A 219 -2.25 -11.76 6.60
CA LEU A 219 -1.49 -13.00 6.75
C LEU A 219 -1.01 -13.51 5.40
N ASP A 220 -1.96 -13.82 4.52
CA ASP A 220 -1.71 -14.42 3.22
C ASP A 220 -1.52 -13.38 2.13
N TYR A 221 -1.96 -12.14 2.33
CA TYR A 221 -1.72 -11.07 1.38
C TYR A 221 -1.79 -9.66 1.98
N TYR A 222 -1.15 -8.72 1.26
CA TYR A 222 -1.23 -7.29 1.51
C TYR A 222 -1.46 -6.52 0.21
N HIS A 223 -2.24 -5.43 0.28
CA HIS A 223 -2.45 -4.53 -0.85
C HIS A 223 -1.32 -3.49 -0.97
N PHE A 224 -0.73 -3.38 -2.16
CA PHE A 224 0.26 -2.37 -2.53
C PHE A 224 -0.14 -1.68 -3.84
N ASN A 225 -1.29 -1.00 -3.83
CA ASN A 225 -1.89 -0.34 -4.99
C ASN A 225 -2.01 1.17 -4.84
#